data_AF-A0A7S1EC50-F1
#
_entry.id   AF-A0A7S1EC50-F1
#
_cell.length_a   1.000
_cell.length_b   1.000
_cell.length_c   1.000
_cell.angle_alpha   90.00
_cell.angle_beta   90.00
_cell.angle_gamma   90.00
#
_symmetry.space_group_name_H-M   'P 1'
#
loop_
_entity.id
_entity.type
_entity.pdbx_description
1 polymer ?
#
loop_
_entity_poly.entity_id
_entity_poly.type
_entity_poly.pdbx_seq_one_letter_code
_entity_poly.pdbx_strand_id
1 'polypeptide(L)'
;PEWQVPKQGILSLDFVEVTKPLTPDTIVVHPDGHSGPAGKEPVSPLFSPPLSRTAVGNLKQLVEKLGKSVEYDNPEDYKLQVVRDWSNRNLFSCEQLDALLPAFSTEDSRVQFLVIAFARTLDWHGFGNVCLLLTQPEMKKLRGKLGPVALFDEVSAVGYYELDLSIPEQRFVGQELIHLAIDEPGENFVETQYNGIDLSVPMPWSKLLPSKGLITLYYCRASSTIQSTRKHGCLRGSLDYPWSTGGLVPDDHKSNYTVWFWKDVYCSGWGQPPGAEWCKGYRLRRIKQKMLIIAETAEEVFSLLDSDGGGGLE
;
A
#
# COMPACT_ATOMS: atom_id res chain seq x y z
N PRO A 1 10.27 -3.54 -32.44
CA PRO A 1 10.37 -4.96 -32.03
C PRO A 1 9.05 -5.40 -31.39
N GLU A 2 8.24 -6.16 -32.12
CA GLU A 2 6.99 -6.74 -31.62
C GLU A 2 7.29 -7.75 -30.52
N TRP A 3 6.67 -7.56 -29.35
CA TRP A 3 6.87 -8.41 -28.19
C TRP A 3 5.99 -9.66 -28.37
N GLN A 4 6.62 -10.80 -28.66
CA GLN A 4 5.91 -12.08 -28.75
C GLN A 4 5.85 -12.75 -27.38
N VAL A 5 4.65 -12.81 -26.80
CA VAL A 5 4.39 -13.58 -25.58
C VAL A 5 4.44 -15.07 -25.94
N PRO A 6 5.25 -15.90 -25.24
CA PRO A 6 5.34 -17.33 -25.53
C PRO A 6 3.99 -18.01 -25.27
N LYS A 7 3.51 -18.77 -26.27
CA LYS A 7 2.20 -19.42 -26.25
C LYS A 7 2.07 -20.53 -25.19
N GLN A 8 3.18 -20.99 -24.61
CA GLN A 8 3.21 -21.98 -23.54
C GLN A 8 4.42 -21.75 -22.62
N GLY A 9 4.16 -21.73 -21.31
CA GLY A 9 5.14 -21.60 -20.23
C GLY A 9 4.39 -21.65 -18.90
N ILE A 10 4.98 -22.27 -17.87
CA ILE A 10 4.40 -22.30 -16.52
C ILE A 10 4.82 -21.02 -15.82
N LEU A 11 3.85 -20.17 -15.49
CA LEU A 11 4.04 -19.06 -14.57
C LEU A 11 4.13 -19.67 -13.15
N SER A 12 5.34 -19.93 -12.65
CA SER A 12 5.53 -20.31 -11.24
C SER A 12 5.42 -19.04 -10.41
N LEU A 13 4.22 -18.79 -9.87
CA LEU A 13 4.06 -17.92 -8.72
C LEU A 13 4.19 -18.84 -7.51
N ASP A 14 5.33 -18.80 -6.81
CA ASP A 14 5.60 -19.61 -5.60
C ASP A 14 4.76 -19.18 -4.37
N PHE A 15 3.57 -18.61 -4.62
CA PHE A 15 2.58 -18.37 -3.60
C PHE A 15 1.38 -19.26 -3.92
N VAL A 16 1.20 -20.26 -3.05
CA VAL A 16 0.07 -21.21 -3.02
C VAL A 16 0.23 -22.42 -3.97
N GLU A 17 0.44 -23.60 -3.38
CA GLU A 17 0.07 -24.87 -4.03
C GLU A 17 -1.44 -24.84 -4.27
N VAL A 18 -1.85 -24.49 -5.48
CA VAL A 18 -3.24 -24.64 -5.91
C VAL A 18 -3.49 -26.14 -6.07
N THR A 19 -4.13 -26.73 -5.07
CA THR A 19 -4.64 -28.11 -5.18
C THR A 19 -5.57 -28.19 -6.38
N LYS A 20 -5.29 -29.10 -7.32
CA LYS A 20 -6.13 -29.31 -8.50
C LYS A 20 -7.57 -29.59 -8.04
N PRO A 21 -8.59 -28.99 -8.67
CA PRO A 21 -9.97 -29.36 -8.39
C PRO A 21 -10.15 -30.86 -8.69
N LEU A 22 -10.88 -31.54 -7.79
CA LEU A 22 -11.34 -32.90 -8.01
C LEU A 22 -12.03 -32.97 -9.39
N THR A 23 -11.61 -33.93 -10.21
CA THR A 23 -12.22 -34.20 -11.51
C THR A 23 -13.73 -34.37 -11.32
N PRO A 24 -14.59 -33.67 -12.10
CA PRO A 24 -16.02 -33.88 -12.02
C PRO A 24 -16.32 -35.32 -12.46
N ASP A 25 -16.88 -36.09 -11.54
CA ASP A 25 -17.41 -37.42 -11.81
C ASP A 25 -18.47 -37.35 -12.92
N THR A 26 -18.28 -38.23 -13.89
CA THR A 26 -19.31 -38.98 -14.64
C THR A 26 -20.63 -38.25 -14.91
N ILE A 27 -20.77 -37.70 -16.12
CA ILE A 27 -22.05 -37.27 -16.69
C ILE A 27 -22.94 -38.51 -16.85
N VAL A 28 -23.98 -38.63 -16.02
CA VAL A 28 -25.10 -39.56 -16.23
C VAL A 28 -26.04 -38.93 -17.25
N VAL A 29 -26.12 -39.52 -18.44
CA VAL A 29 -27.08 -39.13 -19.49
C VAL A 29 -28.46 -39.66 -19.10
N HIS A 30 -29.41 -38.77 -18.84
CA HIS A 30 -30.82 -39.13 -18.71
C HIS A 30 -31.47 -39.34 -20.09
N PRO A 31 -32.40 -40.30 -20.28
CA PRO A 31 -32.89 -40.72 -21.59
C PRO A 31 -34.04 -39.88 -22.17
N ASP A 32 -34.39 -38.75 -21.56
CA ASP A 32 -35.68 -38.11 -21.81
C ASP A 32 -35.52 -36.97 -22.82
N GLY A 33 -35.66 -37.32 -24.09
CA GLY A 33 -35.51 -36.45 -25.25
C GLY A 33 -36.56 -35.34 -25.35
N HIS A 34 -36.33 -34.23 -24.65
CA HIS A 34 -37.08 -32.99 -24.82
C HIS A 34 -36.17 -31.83 -25.22
N SER A 35 -36.27 -31.43 -26.49
CA SER A 35 -35.66 -30.22 -27.05
C SER A 35 -36.61 -29.03 -26.91
N GLY A 36 -36.24 -28.05 -26.08
CA GLY A 36 -36.86 -26.71 -26.01
C GLY A 36 -35.83 -25.62 -26.33
N PRO A 37 -36.26 -24.41 -26.75
CA PRO A 37 -35.35 -23.35 -27.17
C PRO A 37 -34.54 -22.79 -26.00
N ALA A 38 -33.25 -22.54 -26.24
CA ALA A 38 -32.27 -22.08 -25.28
C ALA A 38 -32.67 -20.74 -24.63
N GLY A 39 -33.31 -20.83 -23.46
CA GLY A 39 -33.35 -19.74 -22.50
C GLY A 39 -31.96 -19.55 -21.94
N LYS A 40 -31.40 -18.34 -22.10
CA LYS A 40 -30.18 -17.91 -21.42
C LYS A 40 -30.44 -18.01 -19.91
N GLU A 41 -29.95 -19.06 -19.27
CA GLU A 41 -29.81 -19.05 -17.82
C GLU A 41 -28.93 -17.85 -17.45
N PRO A 42 -29.35 -17.01 -16.49
CA PRO A 42 -28.46 -16.01 -15.95
C PRO A 42 -27.30 -16.79 -15.34
N VAL A 43 -26.12 -16.67 -15.96
CA VAL A 43 -24.86 -17.13 -15.39
C VAL A 43 -24.82 -16.50 -14.01
N SER A 44 -25.05 -17.31 -12.97
CA SER A 44 -24.92 -16.85 -11.61
C SER A 44 -23.50 -16.32 -11.52
N PRO A 45 -23.31 -15.03 -11.19
CA PRO A 45 -21.97 -14.53 -10.99
C PRO A 45 -21.33 -15.45 -9.96
N LEU A 46 -20.10 -15.88 -10.24
CA LEU A 46 -19.18 -16.50 -9.30
C LEU A 46 -18.91 -15.49 -8.17
N PHE A 47 -19.94 -15.16 -7.41
CA PHE A 47 -19.86 -14.41 -6.19
C PHE A 47 -19.31 -15.38 -5.16
N SER A 48 -18.02 -15.25 -4.90
CA SER A 48 -17.46 -15.67 -3.62
C SER A 48 -18.40 -15.15 -2.53
N PRO A 49 -18.89 -16.01 -1.62
CA PRO A 49 -19.77 -15.56 -0.54
C PRO A 49 -19.10 -14.41 0.22
N PRO A 50 -19.87 -13.44 0.76
CA PRO A 50 -19.30 -12.38 1.57
C PRO A 50 -18.42 -13.01 2.66
N LEU A 51 -17.16 -12.57 2.74
CA LEU A 51 -16.21 -13.02 3.73
C LEU A 51 -16.81 -12.75 5.11
N SER A 52 -17.44 -13.78 5.69
CA SER A 52 -17.94 -13.79 7.05
C SER A 52 -16.82 -13.33 7.99
N ARG A 53 -17.17 -12.53 9.02
CA ARG A 53 -16.24 -12.12 10.10
C ARG A 53 -15.47 -13.30 10.73
N THR A 54 -15.91 -14.55 10.53
CA THR A 54 -15.16 -15.77 10.88
C THR A 54 -13.85 -15.97 10.11
N ALA A 55 -13.58 -15.22 9.04
CA ALA A 55 -12.33 -15.31 8.27
C ALA A 55 -11.15 -14.59 8.95
N VAL A 56 -11.42 -13.69 9.89
CA VAL A 56 -10.39 -13.08 10.74
C VAL A 56 -10.00 -14.11 11.79
N GLY A 57 -8.78 -14.63 11.69
CA GLY A 57 -8.31 -15.70 12.57
C GLY A 57 -8.30 -15.27 14.04
N ASN A 58 -8.48 -16.24 14.95
CA ASN A 58 -8.37 -16.02 16.39
C ASN A 58 -6.93 -15.66 16.78
N LEU A 59 -6.66 -14.36 17.00
CA LEU A 59 -5.35 -13.82 17.35
C LEU A 59 -4.72 -14.53 18.56
N LYS A 60 -5.52 -14.91 19.57
CA LYS A 60 -5.01 -15.58 20.78
C LYS A 60 -4.37 -16.93 20.45
N GLN A 61 -4.99 -17.70 19.55
CA GLN A 61 -4.45 -18.99 19.11
C GLN A 61 -3.13 -18.81 18.35
N LEU A 62 -3.01 -17.76 17.53
CA LEU A 62 -1.78 -17.47 16.81
C LEU A 62 -0.67 -17.06 17.79
N VAL A 63 -0.95 -16.15 18.73
CA VAL A 63 0.02 -15.72 19.76
C VAL A 63 0.50 -16.91 20.61
N GLU A 64 -0.41 -17.80 21.02
CA GLU A 64 -0.05 -19.02 21.76
C GLU A 64 0.90 -19.92 20.95
N LYS A 65 0.64 -20.10 19.65
CA LYS A 65 1.53 -20.86 18.77
C LYS A 65 2.90 -20.20 18.61
N LEU A 66 2.94 -18.88 18.44
CA LEU A 66 4.20 -18.13 18.35
C LEU A 66 5.01 -18.22 19.66
N GLY A 67 4.35 -18.29 20.82
CA GLY A 67 5.01 -18.44 22.12
C GLY A 67 5.80 -19.76 22.27
N LYS A 68 5.46 -20.79 21.49
CA LYS A 68 6.18 -22.08 21.48
C LYS A 68 7.52 -22.02 20.74
N SER A 69 7.86 -20.90 20.11
CA SER A 69 9.10 -20.75 19.32
C SER A 69 10.38 -20.94 20.14
N VAL A 70 10.32 -20.74 21.46
CA VAL A 70 11.48 -20.85 22.37
C VAL A 70 12.02 -22.30 22.43
N GLU A 71 11.21 -23.28 22.04
CA GLU A 71 11.58 -24.70 22.03
C GLU A 71 12.42 -25.11 20.79
N TYR A 72 12.65 -24.21 19.84
CA TYR A 72 13.28 -24.51 18.55
C TYR A 72 14.63 -23.82 18.39
N ASP A 73 15.55 -24.46 17.64
CA ASP A 73 16.91 -23.96 17.39
C ASP A 73 16.94 -22.60 16.70
N ASN A 74 15.97 -22.34 15.79
CA ASN A 74 15.77 -21.03 15.18
C ASN A 74 14.33 -20.52 15.44
N PRO A 75 14.13 -19.75 16.52
CA PRO A 75 12.81 -19.26 16.91
C PRO A 75 12.15 -18.37 15.85
N GLU A 76 12.91 -17.54 15.13
CA GLU A 76 12.36 -16.60 14.14
C GLU A 76 11.86 -17.31 12.89
N ASP A 77 12.61 -18.30 12.39
CA ASP A 77 12.18 -19.11 11.24
C ASP A 77 10.92 -19.91 11.58
N TYR A 78 10.84 -20.46 12.80
CA TYR A 78 9.64 -21.13 13.28
C TYR A 78 8.44 -20.19 13.32
N LYS A 79 8.58 -18.97 13.88
CA LYS A 79 7.50 -17.97 13.91
C LYS A 79 7.01 -17.63 12.51
N LEU A 80 7.93 -17.41 11.56
CA LEU A 80 7.58 -17.13 10.17
C LEU A 80 6.83 -18.29 9.52
N GLN A 81 7.25 -19.53 9.77
CA GLN A 81 6.56 -20.71 9.27
C GLN A 81 5.14 -20.82 9.82
N VAL A 82 4.96 -20.60 11.14
CA VAL A 82 3.63 -20.58 11.77
C VAL A 82 2.73 -19.51 11.15
N VAL A 83 3.25 -18.30 10.89
CA VAL A 83 2.46 -17.25 10.22
C VAL A 83 2.10 -17.63 8.79
N ARG A 84 3.01 -18.23 8.01
CA ARG A 84 2.71 -18.71 6.64
C ARG A 84 1.59 -19.75 6.66
N ASP A 85 1.69 -20.74 7.54
CA ASP A 85 0.69 -21.80 7.65
C ASP A 85 -0.67 -21.24 8.09
N TRP A 86 -0.66 -20.23 8.97
CA TRP A 86 -1.86 -19.54 9.42
C TRP A 86 -2.49 -18.69 8.30
N SER A 87 -1.69 -17.92 7.56
CA SER A 87 -2.15 -16.99 6.53
C SER A 87 -2.81 -17.69 5.34
N ASN A 88 -2.46 -18.97 5.10
CA ASN A 88 -3.12 -19.83 4.10
C ASN A 88 -4.63 -19.99 4.33
N ARG A 89 -5.12 -19.84 5.57
CA ARG A 89 -6.53 -20.07 5.93
C ARG A 89 -7.22 -18.88 6.56
N ASN A 90 -6.45 -17.89 7.00
CA ASN A 90 -6.96 -16.75 7.75
C ASN A 90 -6.57 -15.44 7.07
N LEU A 91 -7.30 -14.38 7.38
CA LEU A 91 -6.96 -13.00 7.06
C LEU A 91 -6.46 -12.29 8.32
N PHE A 92 -5.74 -11.19 8.11
CA PHE A 92 -5.28 -10.28 9.16
C PHE A 92 -5.99 -8.94 9.07
N SER A 93 -6.30 -8.33 10.20
CA SER A 93 -6.51 -6.88 10.27
C SER A 93 -5.19 -6.15 10.56
N CYS A 94 -5.07 -4.87 10.20
CA CYS A 94 -3.90 -4.05 10.52
C CYS A 94 -3.66 -3.96 12.04
N GLU A 95 -4.71 -3.95 12.85
CA GLU A 95 -4.62 -4.03 14.32
C GLU A 95 -3.95 -5.33 14.78
N GLN A 96 -4.26 -6.47 14.15
CA GLN A 96 -3.58 -7.73 14.43
C GLN A 96 -2.12 -7.70 13.98
N LEU A 97 -1.82 -7.07 12.84
CA LEU A 97 -0.44 -6.94 12.36
C LEU A 97 0.40 -6.11 13.34
N ASP A 98 -0.11 -4.96 13.78
CA ASP A 98 0.50 -4.12 14.82
C ASP A 98 0.75 -4.92 16.10
N ALA A 99 -0.26 -5.65 16.61
CA ALA A 99 -0.10 -6.45 17.83
C ALA A 99 0.90 -7.62 17.68
N LEU A 100 1.05 -8.19 16.49
CA LEU A 100 1.93 -9.34 16.23
C LEU A 100 3.36 -8.93 15.88
N LEU A 101 3.56 -7.74 15.31
CA LEU A 101 4.87 -7.29 14.83
C LEU A 101 5.96 -7.29 15.94
N PRO A 102 5.68 -6.93 17.22
CA PRO A 102 6.64 -7.04 18.32
C PRO A 102 7.08 -8.48 18.64
N ALA A 103 6.35 -9.51 18.21
CA ALA A 103 6.74 -10.90 18.44
C ALA A 103 7.98 -11.31 17.63
N PHE A 104 8.36 -10.53 16.61
CA PHE A 104 9.53 -10.76 15.76
C PHE A 104 10.68 -9.86 16.19
N SER A 105 11.82 -10.48 16.53
CA SER A 105 12.93 -9.77 17.18
C SER A 105 13.96 -9.21 16.21
N THR A 106 14.05 -9.73 14.99
CA THR A 106 15.04 -9.28 13.99
C THR A 106 14.40 -8.43 12.91
N GLU A 107 15.17 -7.50 12.33
CA GLU A 107 14.71 -6.68 11.21
C GLU A 107 14.24 -7.54 10.02
N ASP A 108 14.97 -8.60 9.69
CA ASP A 108 14.63 -9.46 8.55
C ASP A 108 13.34 -10.26 8.79
N SER A 109 13.10 -10.74 10.01
CA SER A 109 11.88 -11.48 10.34
C SER A 109 10.66 -10.56 10.42
N ARG A 110 10.80 -9.34 10.96
CA ARG A 110 9.73 -8.32 10.93
C ARG A 110 9.31 -7.95 9.52
N VAL A 111 10.28 -7.73 8.62
CA VAL A 111 10.00 -7.45 7.20
C VAL A 111 9.36 -8.66 6.52
N GLN A 112 9.89 -9.87 6.74
CA GLN A 112 9.30 -11.09 6.15
C GLN A 112 7.88 -11.34 6.63
N PHE A 113 7.59 -11.13 7.91
CA PHE A 113 6.26 -11.22 8.48
C PHE A 113 5.27 -10.32 7.73
N LEU A 114 5.59 -9.05 7.54
CA LEU A 114 4.72 -8.11 6.82
C LEU A 114 4.56 -8.47 5.34
N VAL A 115 5.59 -9.00 4.68
CA VAL A 115 5.48 -9.51 3.30
C VAL A 115 4.48 -10.68 3.21
N ILE A 116 4.55 -11.63 4.15
CA ILE A 116 3.60 -12.76 4.21
C ILE A 116 2.18 -12.27 4.47
N ALA A 117 2.03 -11.29 5.38
CA ALA A 117 0.74 -10.77 5.79
C ALA A 117 0.07 -9.83 4.76
N PHE A 118 0.85 -9.13 3.94
CA PHE A 118 0.37 -8.09 3.03
C PHE A 118 -0.79 -8.58 2.14
N ALA A 119 -0.61 -9.69 1.41
CA ALA A 119 -1.63 -10.25 0.53
C ALA A 119 -2.87 -10.82 1.27
N ARG A 120 -2.82 -10.88 2.60
CA ARG A 120 -3.86 -11.43 3.47
C ARG A 120 -4.41 -10.38 4.44
N THR A 121 -4.11 -9.10 4.21
CA THR A 121 -4.59 -7.98 5.02
C THR A 121 -5.97 -7.53 4.54
N LEU A 122 -6.97 -7.56 5.43
CA LEU A 122 -8.36 -7.22 5.12
C LEU A 122 -8.53 -5.72 4.88
N ASP A 123 -7.97 -4.90 5.76
CA ASP A 123 -8.08 -3.44 5.79
C ASP A 123 -6.78 -2.78 5.28
N TRP A 124 -6.36 -3.16 4.07
CA TRP A 124 -5.07 -2.80 3.49
C TRP A 124 -4.78 -1.29 3.45
N HIS A 125 -5.80 -0.42 3.40
CA HIS A 125 -5.63 1.04 3.49
C HIS A 125 -4.95 1.48 4.81
N GLY A 126 -5.07 0.67 5.88
CA GLY A 126 -4.39 0.88 7.15
C GLY A 126 -2.94 0.38 7.18
N PHE A 127 -2.49 -0.34 6.14
CA PHE A 127 -1.18 -0.99 6.13
C PHE A 127 -0.03 0.01 6.18
N GLY A 128 -0.21 1.21 5.61
CA GLY A 128 0.74 2.32 5.73
C GLY A 128 1.03 2.68 7.19
N ASN A 129 0.07 2.55 8.10
CA ASN A 129 0.26 2.83 9.53
C ASN A 129 1.10 1.74 10.20
N VAL A 130 0.87 0.48 9.85
CA VAL A 130 1.71 -0.64 10.31
C VAL A 130 3.16 -0.43 9.86
N CYS A 131 3.37 0.10 8.65
CA CYS A 131 4.71 0.42 8.15
C CYS A 131 5.41 1.52 8.95
N LEU A 132 4.69 2.41 9.66
CA LEU A 132 5.31 3.43 10.53
C LEU A 132 5.96 2.83 11.79
N LEU A 133 5.64 1.58 12.12
CA LEU A 133 6.26 0.83 13.21
C LEU A 133 7.63 0.24 12.82
N LEU A 134 7.99 0.34 11.54
CA LEU A 134 9.29 -0.08 11.04
C LEU A 134 10.32 1.03 11.16
N THR A 135 11.56 0.64 11.44
CA THR A 135 12.74 1.46 11.27
C THR A 135 13.00 1.76 9.78
N GLN A 136 13.84 2.75 9.50
CA GLN A 136 14.18 3.10 8.10
C GLN A 136 14.86 1.95 7.32
N PRO A 137 15.81 1.18 7.90
CA PRO A 137 16.36 -0.01 7.24
C PRO A 137 15.30 -1.06 6.90
N GLU A 138 14.42 -1.38 7.85
CA GLU A 138 13.31 -2.31 7.65
C GLU A 138 12.37 -1.82 6.54
N MET A 139 11.99 -0.54 6.55
CA MET A 139 11.10 0.03 5.53
C MET A 139 11.74 0.00 4.15
N LYS A 140 13.05 0.24 4.04
CA LYS A 140 13.80 0.12 2.79
C LYS A 140 13.76 -1.32 2.26
N LYS A 141 13.97 -2.32 3.13
CA LYS A 141 13.86 -3.74 2.76
C LYS A 141 12.44 -4.12 2.34
N LEU A 142 11.42 -3.68 3.08
CA LEU A 142 10.02 -3.95 2.75
C LEU A 142 9.64 -3.37 1.38
N ARG A 143 10.02 -2.12 1.10
CA ARG A 143 9.82 -1.48 -0.23
C ARG A 143 10.52 -2.25 -1.34
N GLY A 144 11.73 -2.77 -1.09
CA GLY A 144 12.44 -3.59 -2.06
C GLY A 144 11.75 -4.93 -2.35
N LYS A 145 11.00 -5.49 -1.40
CA LYS A 145 10.29 -6.77 -1.55
C LYS A 145 8.89 -6.63 -2.15
N LEU A 146 8.11 -5.64 -1.72
CA LEU A 146 6.73 -5.45 -2.19
C LEU A 146 6.65 -4.57 -3.45
N GLY A 147 7.63 -3.68 -3.64
CA GLY A 147 7.60 -2.67 -4.69
C GLY A 147 6.66 -1.50 -4.38
N PRO A 148 6.79 -0.39 -5.14
CA PRO A 148 6.04 0.83 -4.86
C PRO A 148 4.57 0.72 -5.26
N VAL A 149 4.20 -0.10 -6.26
CA VAL A 149 2.80 -0.28 -6.68
C VAL A 149 1.99 -0.96 -5.58
N ALA A 150 2.52 -2.02 -4.97
CA ALA A 150 1.83 -2.72 -3.88
C ALA A 150 1.64 -1.84 -2.64
N LEU A 151 2.60 -0.95 -2.37
CA LEU A 151 2.57 -0.04 -1.22
C LEU A 151 1.80 1.26 -1.48
N PHE A 152 1.40 1.53 -2.72
CA PHE A 152 0.64 2.72 -3.06
C PHE A 152 -0.84 2.53 -2.73
N ASP A 153 -1.37 3.43 -1.91
CA ASP A 153 -2.78 3.49 -1.55
C ASP A 153 -3.36 4.82 -2.00
N GLU A 154 -4.29 4.79 -2.96
CA GLU A 154 -5.01 5.97 -3.42
C GLU A 154 -5.76 6.66 -2.26
N VAL A 155 -6.29 5.92 -1.28
CA VAL A 155 -7.01 6.49 -0.13
C VAL A 155 -6.05 7.26 0.79
N SER A 156 -4.81 6.79 0.89
CA SER A 156 -3.76 7.37 1.74
C SER A 156 -2.65 8.06 0.93
N ALA A 157 -2.95 8.53 -0.28
CA ALA A 157 -1.99 9.12 -1.21
C ALA A 157 -1.42 10.49 -0.78
N VAL A 158 -1.86 11.05 0.35
CA VAL A 158 -1.32 12.32 0.85
C VAL A 158 0.08 12.11 1.39
N GLY A 159 1.06 12.83 0.84
CA GLY A 159 2.44 12.68 1.28
C GLY A 159 3.47 13.27 0.33
N TYR A 160 4.74 13.05 0.67
CA TYR A 160 5.87 13.42 -0.16
C TYR A 160 6.27 12.26 -1.08
N TYR A 161 6.49 12.57 -2.35
CA TYR A 161 6.90 11.62 -3.38
C TYR A 161 8.21 12.07 -4.02
N GLU A 162 9.10 11.11 -4.21
CA GLU A 162 10.35 11.22 -4.96
C GLU A 162 10.38 10.00 -5.89
N LEU A 163 9.98 10.21 -7.14
CA LEU A 163 9.71 9.14 -8.10
C LEU A 163 10.69 9.23 -9.27
N ASP A 164 11.51 8.20 -9.43
CA ASP A 164 12.32 8.00 -10.62
C ASP A 164 11.45 7.41 -11.73
N LEU A 165 11.11 8.26 -12.71
CA LEU A 165 10.26 7.89 -13.83
C LEU A 165 10.93 6.87 -14.76
N SER A 166 12.23 6.60 -14.63
CA SER A 166 12.86 5.50 -15.37
C SER A 166 12.38 4.12 -14.88
N ILE A 167 11.89 4.03 -13.63
CA ILE A 167 11.33 2.83 -13.03
C ILE A 167 9.82 2.75 -13.35
N PRO A 168 9.36 1.75 -14.13
CA PRO A 168 7.96 1.66 -14.56
C PRO A 168 6.95 1.69 -13.41
N GLU A 169 7.27 1.04 -12.29
CA GLU A 169 6.44 0.95 -11.10
C GLU A 169 6.26 2.30 -10.39
N GLN A 170 7.31 3.12 -10.35
CA GLN A 170 7.23 4.48 -9.79
C GLN A 170 6.52 5.43 -10.74
N ARG A 171 6.68 5.23 -12.05
CA ARG A 171 5.92 5.96 -13.07
C ARG A 171 4.43 5.65 -12.99
N PHE A 172 4.04 4.41 -12.70
CA PHE A 172 2.65 4.04 -12.41
C PHE A 172 2.09 4.85 -11.24
N VAL A 173 2.81 4.88 -10.11
CA VAL A 173 2.41 5.68 -8.94
C VAL A 173 2.27 7.16 -9.30
N GLY A 174 3.23 7.72 -10.04
CA GLY A 174 3.14 9.11 -10.50
C GLY A 174 1.91 9.36 -11.40
N GLN A 175 1.56 8.40 -12.25
CA GLN A 175 0.43 8.50 -13.16
C GLN A 175 -0.89 8.52 -12.40
N GLU A 176 -1.03 7.66 -11.39
CA GLU A 176 -2.22 7.63 -10.52
C GLU A 176 -2.34 8.90 -9.69
N LEU A 177 -1.24 9.47 -9.18
CA LEU A 177 -1.27 10.76 -8.49
C LEU A 177 -1.82 11.88 -9.39
N ILE A 178 -1.42 11.91 -10.68
CA ILE A 178 -1.94 12.89 -11.63
C ILE A 178 -3.44 12.67 -11.86
N HIS A 179 -3.89 11.42 -11.98
CA HIS A 179 -5.32 11.12 -12.15
C HIS A 179 -6.13 11.57 -10.93
N LEU A 180 -5.64 11.30 -9.71
CA LEU A 180 -6.26 11.78 -8.49
C LEU A 180 -6.32 13.32 -8.45
N ALA A 181 -5.27 14.03 -8.87
CA ALA A 181 -5.28 15.50 -8.92
C ALA A 181 -6.25 16.09 -9.96
N ILE A 182 -6.57 15.34 -11.02
CA ILE A 182 -7.56 15.76 -12.02
C ILE A 182 -8.98 15.60 -11.47
N ASP A 183 -9.23 14.49 -10.75
CA ASP A 183 -10.55 14.14 -10.24
C ASP A 183 -10.88 14.87 -8.93
N GLU A 184 -9.87 15.28 -8.16
CA GLU A 184 -10.02 15.91 -6.86
C GLU A 184 -10.06 17.44 -6.95
N PRO A 185 -10.89 18.11 -6.13
CA PRO A 185 -10.92 19.57 -6.12
C PRO A 185 -9.69 20.15 -5.39
N GLY A 186 -9.10 21.19 -5.97
CA GLY A 186 -8.04 22.01 -5.36
C GLY A 186 -6.69 21.90 -6.06
N GLU A 187 -5.67 22.53 -5.49
CA GLU A 187 -4.28 22.36 -5.91
C GLU A 187 -3.68 21.18 -5.13
N ASN A 188 -3.73 19.99 -5.74
CA ASN A 188 -3.24 18.77 -5.09
C ASN A 188 -1.72 18.60 -5.18
N PHE A 189 -1.07 19.21 -6.16
CA PHE A 189 0.37 19.08 -6.38
C PHE A 189 1.08 20.35 -5.87
N VAL A 190 1.94 20.20 -4.87
CA VAL A 190 2.64 21.30 -4.21
C VAL A 190 4.15 21.07 -4.28
N GLU A 191 4.92 22.15 -4.49
CA GLU A 191 6.39 22.12 -4.64
C GLU A 191 6.85 21.04 -5.65
N THR A 192 6.17 20.98 -6.79
CA THR A 192 6.49 19.99 -7.82
C THR A 192 7.75 20.39 -8.57
N GLN A 193 8.71 19.47 -8.66
CA GLN A 193 9.95 19.63 -9.40
C GLN A 193 10.16 18.43 -10.33
N TYR A 194 10.74 18.70 -11.51
CA TYR A 194 11.19 17.68 -12.46
C TYR A 194 12.67 17.90 -12.75
N ASN A 195 13.50 16.92 -12.39
CA ASN A 195 14.96 17.02 -12.40
C ASN A 195 15.50 18.24 -11.64
N GLY A 196 14.87 18.58 -10.50
CA GLY A 196 15.23 19.72 -9.66
C GLY A 196 14.77 21.08 -10.17
N ILE A 197 14.04 21.13 -11.29
CA ILE A 197 13.46 22.36 -11.83
C ILE A 197 12.00 22.42 -11.44
N ASP A 198 11.58 23.53 -10.83
CA ASP A 198 10.17 23.77 -10.49
C ASP A 198 9.30 23.65 -11.74
N LEU A 199 8.23 22.86 -11.63
CA LEU A 199 7.38 22.49 -12.75
C LEU A 199 5.90 22.57 -12.37
N SER A 200 5.13 23.29 -13.19
CA SER A 200 3.68 23.11 -13.23
C SER A 200 3.34 21.91 -14.10
N VAL A 201 2.57 20.96 -13.56
CA VAL A 201 2.28 19.67 -14.23
C VAL A 201 1.63 19.90 -15.60
N PRO A 202 2.28 19.52 -16.71
CA PRO A 202 1.73 19.70 -18.03
C PRO A 202 0.49 18.81 -18.25
N MET A 203 -0.57 19.36 -18.84
CA MET A 203 -1.78 18.63 -19.21
C MET A 203 -1.53 17.31 -19.98
N PRO A 204 -0.53 17.20 -20.90
CA PRO A 204 -0.22 15.94 -21.56
C PRO A 204 0.14 14.78 -20.63
N TRP A 205 0.65 15.05 -19.41
CA TRP A 205 1.01 14.01 -18.45
C TRP A 205 -0.20 13.30 -17.85
N SER A 206 -1.42 13.84 -18.02
CA SER A 206 -2.67 13.13 -17.73
C SER A 206 -2.81 11.82 -18.50
N LYS A 207 -2.21 11.75 -19.69
CA LYS A 207 -2.25 10.55 -20.54
C LYS A 207 -1.03 9.68 -20.34
N LEU A 208 0.15 10.29 -20.26
CA LEU A 208 1.41 9.57 -20.18
C LEU A 208 2.51 10.43 -19.55
N LEU A 209 3.04 9.97 -18.43
CA LEU A 209 4.25 10.53 -17.84
C LEU A 209 5.51 10.29 -18.70
N PRO A 210 6.51 11.20 -18.62
CA PRO A 210 7.81 10.97 -19.22
C PRO A 210 8.42 9.64 -18.81
N SER A 211 9.23 9.04 -19.69
CA SER A 211 9.81 7.74 -19.43
C SER A 211 11.09 7.75 -18.60
N LYS A 212 11.57 8.93 -18.24
CA LYS A 212 12.85 9.19 -17.56
C LYS A 212 12.72 10.47 -16.73
N GLY A 213 13.67 10.66 -15.82
CA GLY A 213 13.75 11.84 -14.97
C GLY A 213 13.22 11.58 -13.57
N LEU A 214 13.57 12.48 -12.65
CA LEU A 214 13.15 12.42 -11.26
C LEU A 214 12.06 13.47 -11.04
N ILE A 215 10.88 13.04 -10.61
CA ILE A 215 9.83 13.95 -10.15
C ILE A 215 9.77 13.95 -8.63
N THR A 216 9.72 15.14 -8.02
CA THR A 216 9.51 15.31 -6.58
C THR A 216 8.32 16.20 -6.35
N LEU A 217 7.42 15.84 -5.44
CA LEU A 217 6.22 16.63 -5.15
C LEU A 217 5.66 16.30 -3.77
N TYR A 218 4.81 17.20 -3.26
CA TYR A 218 3.89 16.90 -2.18
C TYR A 218 2.48 16.75 -2.76
N TYR A 219 1.88 15.57 -2.56
CA TYR A 219 0.48 15.36 -2.87
C TYR A 219 -0.37 15.76 -1.67
N CYS A 220 -1.32 16.66 -1.89
CA CYS A 220 -2.19 17.25 -0.89
C CYS A 220 -3.64 16.96 -1.24
N ARG A 221 -4.52 16.96 -0.23
CA ARG A 221 -5.97 16.89 -0.40
C ARG A 221 -6.65 17.95 0.44
N ALA A 222 -7.75 18.50 -0.06
CA ALA A 222 -8.63 19.32 0.77
C ALA A 222 -9.23 18.47 1.91
N SER A 223 -9.47 19.07 3.08
CA SER A 223 -10.04 18.36 4.24
C SER A 223 -11.38 17.70 3.92
N SER A 224 -12.20 18.33 3.09
CA SER A 224 -13.47 17.76 2.59
C SER A 224 -13.24 16.50 1.74
N THR A 225 -12.26 16.53 0.84
CA THR A 225 -11.83 15.38 0.02
C THR A 225 -11.36 14.23 0.91
N ILE A 226 -10.55 14.52 1.92
CA ILE A 226 -10.08 13.52 2.90
C ILE A 226 -11.28 12.90 3.64
N GLN A 227 -12.20 13.71 4.14
CA GLN A 227 -13.40 13.23 4.84
C GLN A 227 -14.30 12.37 3.93
N SER A 228 -14.49 12.79 2.68
CA SER A 228 -15.25 12.03 1.69
C SER A 228 -14.58 10.69 1.39
N THR A 229 -13.26 10.70 1.17
CA THR A 229 -12.48 9.49 0.88
C THR A 229 -12.53 8.50 2.04
N ARG A 230 -12.52 8.98 3.29
CA ARG A 230 -12.71 8.12 4.48
C ARG A 230 -14.08 7.46 4.52
N LYS A 231 -15.12 8.20 4.12
CA LYS A 231 -16.51 7.72 4.22
C LYS A 231 -16.85 6.75 3.11
N HIS A 232 -16.32 6.99 1.91
CA HIS A 232 -16.74 6.34 0.67
C HIS A 232 -15.66 5.48 0.00
N GLY A 233 -14.42 5.50 0.49
CA GLY A 233 -13.27 4.91 -0.21
C GLY A 233 -12.72 5.89 -1.27
N CYS A 234 -12.00 5.38 -2.26
CA CYS A 234 -11.51 6.24 -3.35
C CYS A 234 -12.66 6.97 -4.05
N LEU A 235 -12.45 8.25 -4.38
CA LEU A 235 -13.46 9.11 -5.02
C LEU A 235 -13.74 8.72 -6.48
N ARG A 236 -12.85 7.96 -7.10
CA ARG A 236 -13.14 7.31 -8.37
C ARG A 236 -14.33 6.40 -8.11
N GLY A 237 -15.46 6.67 -8.76
CA GLY A 237 -16.61 5.77 -8.77
C GLY A 237 -16.18 4.43 -9.32
N SER A 238 -15.63 3.60 -8.45
CA SER A 238 -15.02 2.34 -8.79
C SER A 238 -16.15 1.37 -9.11
N LEU A 239 -16.55 1.38 -10.36
CA LEU A 239 -17.30 0.30 -10.98
C LEU A 239 -16.39 -0.85 -11.41
N ASP A 240 -15.06 -0.70 -11.35
CA ASP A 240 -14.11 -1.67 -11.95
C ASP A 240 -13.00 -2.20 -11.01
N TYR A 241 -12.90 -1.79 -9.74
CA TYR A 241 -12.05 -2.57 -8.83
C TYR A 241 -12.76 -3.91 -8.51
N PRO A 242 -12.08 -5.07 -8.68
CA PRO A 242 -12.69 -6.37 -8.45
C PRO A 242 -13.16 -6.62 -6.99
N TRP A 243 -12.82 -5.71 -6.07
CA TRP A 243 -13.24 -5.71 -4.67
C TRP A 243 -14.24 -4.60 -4.31
N SER A 244 -14.48 -3.63 -5.19
CA SER A 244 -15.54 -2.64 -5.00
C SER A 244 -16.86 -3.28 -5.39
N THR A 245 -17.40 -4.11 -4.51
CA THR A 245 -18.82 -4.42 -4.57
C THR A 245 -19.54 -3.09 -4.43
N GLY A 246 -20.31 -2.67 -5.43
CA GLY A 246 -20.95 -1.35 -5.51
C GLY A 246 -21.99 -1.03 -4.42
N GLY A 247 -21.90 -1.65 -3.25
CA GLY A 247 -22.52 -1.21 -2.02
C GLY A 247 -21.57 -0.32 -1.22
N LEU A 248 -22.15 0.60 -0.44
CA LEU A 248 -21.44 1.25 0.65
C LEU A 248 -20.70 0.17 1.45
N VAL A 249 -19.37 0.30 1.64
CA VAL A 249 -18.64 -0.52 2.62
C VAL A 249 -19.41 -0.38 3.92
N PRO A 250 -20.01 -1.47 4.45
CA PRO A 250 -20.83 -1.36 5.65
C PRO A 250 -20.01 -0.72 6.77
N ASP A 251 -20.61 0.16 7.57
CA ASP A 251 -19.89 0.95 8.58
C ASP A 251 -19.08 0.08 9.57
N ASP A 252 -19.45 -1.19 9.72
CA ASP A 252 -18.82 -2.19 10.57
C ASP A 252 -17.63 -2.94 9.93
N HIS A 253 -17.32 -2.65 8.66
CA HIS A 253 -16.09 -3.05 7.95
C HIS A 253 -15.06 -1.92 7.87
N LYS A 254 -15.41 -0.69 8.32
CA LYS A 254 -14.44 0.39 8.49
C LYS A 254 -13.55 0.04 9.67
N SER A 255 -12.33 -0.37 9.38
CA SER A 255 -11.30 -0.58 10.39
C SER A 255 -11.14 0.69 11.23
N ASN A 256 -11.25 0.57 12.55
CA ASN A 256 -10.96 1.66 13.49
C ASN A 256 -9.57 2.28 13.23
N TYR A 257 -8.64 1.50 12.67
CA TYR A 257 -7.28 1.92 12.31
C TYR A 257 -7.23 3.00 11.22
N THR A 258 -8.19 2.99 10.27
CA THR A 258 -8.37 4.08 9.29
C THR A 258 -9.00 5.34 9.87
N VAL A 259 -9.49 5.31 11.11
CA VAL A 259 -10.12 6.47 11.75
C VAL A 259 -9.17 7.14 12.75
N TRP A 260 -8.41 6.37 13.52
CA TRP A 260 -7.52 6.88 14.58
C TRP A 260 -6.29 7.61 14.06
N PHE A 261 -5.51 7.01 13.13
CA PHE A 261 -4.34 7.69 12.53
C PHE A 261 -4.74 9.02 11.87
N TRP A 262 -5.85 8.99 11.17
CA TRP A 262 -6.41 10.13 10.49
C TRP A 262 -6.98 11.19 11.45
N LYS A 263 -7.28 10.83 12.70
CA LYS A 263 -7.67 11.75 13.78
C LYS A 263 -6.43 12.34 14.46
N ASP A 264 -5.34 11.59 14.61
CA ASP A 264 -4.12 12.10 15.25
C ASP A 264 -3.22 12.89 14.27
N VAL A 265 -3.18 12.52 12.99
CA VAL A 265 -2.44 13.27 11.96
C VAL A 265 -3.23 14.46 11.43
N TYR A 266 -4.57 14.40 11.36
CA TYR A 266 -5.38 15.49 10.80
C TYR A 266 -6.37 16.17 11.76
N CYS A 267 -6.70 15.59 12.92
CA CYS A 267 -7.68 16.17 13.87
C CYS A 267 -7.06 16.60 15.21
N SER A 268 -5.74 16.47 15.42
CA SER A 268 -5.01 16.95 16.61
C SER A 268 -4.85 18.48 16.68
N GLY A 269 -5.80 19.24 16.10
CA GLY A 269 -5.77 20.71 16.09
C GLY A 269 -4.93 21.33 14.97
N TRP A 270 -4.33 20.51 14.09
CA TRP A 270 -3.65 20.95 12.86
C TRP A 270 -4.59 20.98 11.64
N GLY A 271 -5.89 21.21 11.87
CA GLY A 271 -6.76 21.66 10.78
C GLY A 271 -6.23 23.01 10.32
N GLN A 272 -5.81 23.15 9.07
CA GLN A 272 -6.62 23.74 8.00
C GLN A 272 -5.79 23.75 6.71
N PRO A 273 -6.39 23.63 5.50
CA PRO A 273 -5.80 24.24 4.32
C PRO A 273 -6.12 25.75 4.37
N PRO A 274 -5.13 26.65 4.29
CA PRO A 274 -4.46 26.93 3.01
C PRO A 274 -2.92 27.07 3.08
N GLY A 275 -2.23 26.67 2.01
CA GLY A 275 -0.84 27.06 1.71
C GLY A 275 0.28 26.25 2.36
N ALA A 276 0.35 24.94 2.13
CA ALA A 276 1.60 24.13 2.24
C ALA A 276 2.41 24.19 3.57
N GLU A 277 1.89 24.74 4.67
CA GLU A 277 2.74 24.99 5.85
C GLU A 277 3.15 23.71 6.59
N TRP A 278 2.36 22.64 6.49
CA TRP A 278 2.77 21.32 6.97
C TRP A 278 3.95 20.75 6.15
N CYS A 279 4.06 21.12 4.86
CA CYS A 279 5.23 20.83 4.05
C CYS A 279 6.46 21.53 4.63
N LYS A 280 6.36 22.71 5.25
CA LYS A 280 7.52 23.36 5.92
C LYS A 280 8.07 22.48 7.05
N GLY A 281 7.21 21.93 7.91
CA GLY A 281 7.62 21.03 8.99
C GLY A 281 8.21 19.71 8.47
N TYR A 282 7.63 19.14 7.41
CA TYR A 282 8.18 17.95 6.76
C TYR A 282 9.51 18.23 6.03
N ARG A 283 9.61 19.37 5.35
CA ARG A 283 10.80 19.89 4.66
C ARG A 283 11.93 20.14 5.65
N LEU A 284 11.67 20.77 6.78
CA LEU A 284 12.64 20.94 7.86
C LEU A 284 13.14 19.59 8.39
N ARG A 285 12.25 18.61 8.56
CA ARG A 285 12.64 17.25 8.95
C ARG A 285 13.51 16.56 7.89
N ARG A 286 13.19 16.68 6.60
CA ARG A 286 14.02 16.12 5.53
C ARG A 286 15.36 16.85 5.37
N ILE A 287 15.37 18.18 5.48
CA ILE A 287 16.61 18.97 5.49
C ILE A 287 17.48 18.49 6.64
N LYS A 288 16.92 18.38 7.85
CA LYS A 288 17.61 17.81 9.01
C LYS A 288 18.12 16.40 8.76
N GLN A 289 17.31 15.51 8.18
CA GLN A 289 17.74 14.14 7.86
C GLN A 289 18.85 14.10 6.81
N LYS A 290 18.78 14.92 5.75
CA LYS A 290 19.84 15.03 4.73
C LYS A 290 21.11 15.63 5.33
N MET A 291 20.98 16.62 6.20
CA MET A 291 22.10 17.18 6.96
C MET A 291 22.78 16.10 7.82
N LEU A 292 22.00 15.30 8.55
CA LEU A 292 22.50 14.19 9.38
C LEU A 292 23.15 13.05 8.57
N ILE A 293 22.90 12.94 7.26
CA ILE A 293 23.60 11.99 6.39
C ILE A 293 25.00 12.50 6.02
N ILE A 294 25.15 13.82 5.93
CA ILE A 294 26.37 14.48 5.43
C ILE A 294 27.31 14.80 6.60
N ALA A 295 26.76 15.07 7.79
CA ALA A 295 27.48 15.52 8.97
C ALA A 295 26.82 14.99 10.25
N GLU A 296 27.62 14.65 11.25
CA GLU A 296 27.13 14.14 12.54
C GLU A 296 26.66 15.26 13.47
N THR A 297 27.21 16.47 13.28
CA THR A 297 26.93 17.65 14.13
C THR A 297 26.42 18.84 13.33
N ALA A 298 25.74 19.78 14.00
CA ALA A 298 25.27 21.00 13.36
C ALA A 298 26.46 21.87 12.92
N GLU A 299 27.53 21.91 13.71
CA GLU A 299 28.76 22.66 13.43
C GLU A 299 29.45 22.20 12.13
N GLU A 300 29.46 20.89 11.86
CA GLU A 300 29.97 20.32 10.61
C GLU A 300 29.11 20.73 9.40
N VAL A 301 27.78 20.74 9.55
CA VAL A 301 26.87 21.23 8.52
C VAL A 301 27.16 22.70 8.21
N PHE A 302 27.29 23.54 9.25
CA PHE A 302 27.58 24.96 9.07
C PHE A 302 28.96 25.20 8.47
N SER A 303 29.98 24.43 8.88
CA SER A 303 31.33 24.52 8.29
C SER A 303 31.36 24.10 6.82
N LEU A 304 30.51 23.15 6.42
CA LEU A 304 30.35 22.74 5.02
C LEU A 304 29.62 23.80 4.18
N LEU A 305 28.63 24.48 4.76
CA LEU A 305 27.88 25.53 4.09
C LEU A 305 28.66 26.85 4.01
N ASP A 306 29.41 27.19 5.05
CA ASP A 306 30.26 28.38 5.19
C ASP A 306 31.72 28.10 4.76
N SER A 307 31.90 27.34 3.68
CA SER A 307 33.23 26.93 3.21
C SER A 307 34.11 28.11 2.76
N ASP A 308 33.52 29.29 2.52
CA ASP A 308 34.20 30.54 2.22
C ASP A 308 34.49 31.40 3.47
N GLY A 309 34.01 31.01 4.65
CA GLY A 309 34.22 31.68 5.92
C GLY A 309 33.58 33.06 6.02
N GLY A 310 32.56 33.34 5.19
CA GLY A 310 31.84 34.61 5.16
C GLY A 310 30.88 34.78 6.33
N GLY A 311 30.50 33.70 7.01
CA GLY A 311 29.55 33.69 8.13
C GLY A 311 28.12 34.06 7.72
N GLY A 312 27.85 34.21 6.41
CA GLY A 312 26.58 34.62 5.85
C GLY A 312 26.02 33.54 4.93
N LEU A 313 24.87 32.98 5.31
CA LEU A 313 24.07 32.12 4.43
C LEU A 313 23.02 33.01 3.77
N GLU A 314 23.34 33.59 2.61
CA GLU A 314 22.34 34.25 1.73
C GLU A 314 21.50 33.24 0.95
#